data_AF-A0A822YTA8-F1
#
_entry.id   AF-A0A822YTA8-F1
#
_cell.length_a   1.000
_cell.length_b   1.000
_cell.length_c   1.000
_cell.angle_alpha   90.00
_cell.angle_beta   90.00
_cell.angle_gamma   90.00
#
_symmetry.space_group_name_H-M   'P 1'
#
loop_
_entity.id
_entity.type
_entity.pdbx_description
1 polymer ?
#
loop_
_entity_poly.entity_id
_entity_poly.type
_entity_poly.pdbx_seq_one_letter_code
_entity_poly.pdbx_strand_id
1 'polypeptide(L)' 'MEGLFSSGQARAIRVSNFSTKKLEDLIKYAKVPLVVNQVECHPIWQQPTLHTTCANQPLFISPKKINKCLIHDK' A
#
# COMPACT_ATOMS: atom_id res chain seq x y z
N MET A 1 9.29 -13.80 -0.31
CA MET A 1 9.30 -12.61 -1.19
C MET A 1 10.68 -11.98 -1.29
N GLU A 2 11.37 -11.71 -0.17
CA GLU A 2 12.73 -11.14 -0.20
C GLU A 2 13.73 -12.01 -0.97
N GLY A 3 13.70 -13.33 -0.80
CA GLY A 3 14.55 -14.24 -1.58
C GLY A 3 14.35 -14.20 -3.10
N LEU A 4 13.14 -13.90 -3.58
CA LEU A 4 12.85 -13.73 -5.03
C LEU A 4 13.36 -12.39 -5.56
N PHE A 5 13.38 -11.37 -4.71
CA PHE A 5 13.99 -10.10 -5.02
C PHE A 5 15.52 -10.24 -5.06
N SER A 6 16.11 -10.92 -4.08
CA SER A 6 17.55 -11.21 -4.04
C SER A 6 18.02 -12.10 -5.19
N SER A 7 17.17 -13.03 -5.67
CA SER A 7 17.48 -13.87 -6.83
C SER A 7 17.25 -13.18 -8.17
N GLY A 8 16.82 -11.91 -8.19
CA GLY A 8 16.57 -11.12 -9.40
C GLY A 8 15.29 -11.50 -10.17
N GLN A 9 14.50 -12.45 -9.67
CA GLN A 9 13.25 -12.87 -10.31
C GLN A 9 12.10 -11.87 -10.08
N ALA A 10 12.14 -11.13 -8.98
CA ALA A 10 11.18 -10.09 -8.66
C ALA A 10 11.84 -8.70 -8.70
N ARG A 11 11.31 -7.79 -9.53
CA ARG A 11 11.82 -6.42 -9.65
C ARG A 11 11.45 -5.51 -8.47
N ALA A 12 10.35 -5.82 -7.77
CA ALA A 12 9.86 -5.05 -6.64
C ALA A 12 8.93 -5.89 -5.76
N ILE A 13 8.89 -5.58 -4.47
CA ILE A 13 7.92 -6.17 -3.53
C ILE A 13 6.81 -5.14 -3.31
N ARG A 14 5.55 -5.60 -3.45
CA ARG A 14 4.35 -4.79 -3.28
C ARG A 14 3.39 -5.50 -2.33
N VAL A 15 2.60 -4.70 -1.61
CA VAL A 15 1.57 -5.17 -0.70
C VAL A 15 0.22 -4.53 -1.05
N SER A 16 -0.87 -5.11 -0.57
CA SER A 16 -2.20 -4.56 -0.81
C SER A 16 -3.11 -4.75 0.39
N ASN A 17 -4.00 -3.79 0.64
CA ASN A 17 -4.94 -3.78 1.76
C ASN A 17 -4.26 -3.84 3.15
N PHE A 18 -3.07 -3.25 3.30
CA PHE A 18 -2.41 -3.13 4.61
C PHE A 18 -2.86 -1.84 5.31
N SER A 19 -3.19 -1.97 6.60
CA SER A 19 -3.43 -0.83 7.49
C SER A 19 -2.11 -0.21 7.95
N THR A 20 -2.15 1.03 8.44
CA THR A 20 -0.97 1.78 8.92
C THR A 20 -0.13 0.99 9.91
N LYS A 21 -0.73 0.42 10.95
CA LYS A 21 -0.02 -0.37 11.98
C LYS A 21 0.72 -1.57 11.38
N LYS A 22 0.03 -2.36 10.55
CA LYS A 22 0.62 -3.53 9.90
C LYS A 22 1.76 -3.13 8.97
N LEU A 23 1.66 -1.97 8.34
CA LEU A 23 2.67 -1.45 7.43
C LEU A 23 3.91 -0.98 8.18
N GLU A 24 3.74 -0.25 9.29
CA GLU A 24 4.83 0.14 10.18
C GLU A 24 5.58 -1.09 10.71
N ASP A 25 4.85 -2.11 11.16
CA ASP A 25 5.47 -3.35 11.62
C ASP A 25 6.19 -4.09 10.48
N LEU A 26 5.57 -4.16 9.29
CA LEU A 26 6.20 -4.78 8.13
C LEU A 26 7.50 -4.06 7.75
N ILE A 27 7.55 -2.74 7.81
CA ILE A 27 8.75 -1.95 7.50
C ILE A 27 9.86 -2.17 8.54
N LYS A 28 9.52 -2.40 9.81
CA LYS A 28 10.53 -2.73 10.84
C LYS A 28 11.22 -4.07 10.58
N TYR A 29 10.50 -5.05 10.03
CA TYR A 29 11.04 -6.39 9.78
C TYR A 29 11.59 -6.59 8.37
N ALA A 30 11.07 -5.85 7.38
CA ALA A 30 11.48 -5.98 5.99
C ALA A 30 12.90 -5.43 5.81
N LYS A 31 13.80 -6.27 5.29
CA LYS A 31 15.15 -5.88 4.89
C LYS A 31 15.15 -5.24 3.50
N VAL A 32 14.19 -5.65 2.66
CA VAL A 32 14.01 -5.10 1.31
C VAL A 32 12.96 -3.98 1.34
N PRO A 33 13.25 -2.80 0.78
CA PRO A 33 12.28 -1.70 0.75
C PRO A 33 11.03 -2.07 -0.04
N LEU A 34 9.87 -1.85 0.56
CA LEU A 34 8.56 -2.03 -0.07
C LEU A 34 8.26 -0.85 -0.98
N VAL A 35 7.76 -1.12 -2.18
CA VAL A 35 7.61 -0.06 -3.19
C VAL A 35 6.19 0.52 -3.20
N VAL A 36 5.16 -0.32 -3.01
CA VAL A 36 3.75 0.12 -3.12
C VAL A 36 2.83 -0.62 -2.16
N ASN A 37 1.94 0.11 -1.49
CA ASN A 37 0.73 -0.43 -0.85
C ASN A 37 -0.51 -0.06 -1.68
N GLN A 38 -1.18 -1.06 -2.26
CA GLN A 38 -2.41 -0.87 -3.01
C GLN A 38 -3.64 -0.94 -2.10
N VAL A 39 -4.36 0.17 -1.93
CA VAL A 39 -5.52 0.25 -1.03
C VAL A 39 -6.75 0.81 -1.75
N GLU A 40 -7.94 0.48 -1.27
CA GLU A 40 -9.19 1.08 -1.74
C GLU A 40 -9.21 2.58 -1.41
N CYS A 41 -9.25 3.44 -2.43
CA CYS A 41 -9.37 4.88 -2.21
C CYS A 41 -10.32 5.45 -3.27
N HIS A 42 -11.35 6.14 -2.80
CA HIS A 42 -12.39 6.78 -3.61
C HIS A 42 -12.91 8.04 -2.88
N PRO A 43 -13.67 8.95 -3.53
CA PRO A 43 -14.03 10.24 -2.93
C PRO A 43 -14.68 10.14 -1.54
N ILE A 44 -15.51 9.12 -1.31
CA ILE A 44 -16.16 8.83 -0.02
C ILE A 44 -15.19 8.22 1.02
N TRP A 45 -14.12 7.55 0.59
CA TRP A 45 -13.17 6.83 1.44
C TRP A 45 -11.72 7.11 1.01
N GLN A 46 -11.18 8.24 1.46
CA GLN A 46 -9.87 8.74 1.03
C GLN A 46 -8.68 8.24 1.87
N GLN A 47 -8.95 7.64 3.04
CA GLN A 47 -7.93 7.12 3.97
C GLN A 47 -6.78 8.11 4.30
N PRO A 48 -7.06 9.34 4.77
CA PRO A 48 -6.04 10.37 4.97
C PRO A 48 -4.91 9.95 5.93
N THR A 49 -5.23 9.17 6.96
CA THR A 49 -4.24 8.65 7.91
C THR A 49 -3.18 7.78 7.24
N LEU A 50 -3.57 6.94 6.27
CA LEU A 50 -2.61 6.13 5.51
C LEU A 50 -1.68 7.01 4.67
N HIS A 51 -2.22 8.04 4.04
CA HIS A 51 -1.44 9.01 3.27
C HIS A 51 -0.39 9.72 4.13
N THR A 52 -0.77 10.18 5.33
CA THR A 52 0.15 10.83 6.26
C THR A 52 1.24 9.88 6.75
N THR A 53 0.90 8.63 7.10
CA THR A 53 1.89 7.64 7.55
C THR A 53 2.91 7.32 6.45
N CYS A 54 2.46 7.23 5.18
CA CYS A 54 3.34 6.90 4.07
C CYS A 54 4.21 8.08 3.62
N ALA A 55 3.82 9.34 3.88
CA ALA A 55 4.63 10.50 3.53
C ALA A 55 6.00 10.54 4.23
N ASN A 56 6.09 9.91 5.41
CA ASN A 56 7.33 9.82 6.20
C ASN A 56 8.13 8.53 5.92
N GLN A 57 7.69 7.69 4.99
CA GLN A 57 8.29 6.39 4.69
C GLN A 57 8.59 6.27 3.19
N PRO A 58 9.52 5.39 2.78
CA PRO A 58 9.83 5.18 1.36
C PRO A 58 8.76 4.31 0.66
N LEU A 59 7.48 4.54 0.93
CA LEU A 59 6.37 3.73 0.43
C LEU A 59 5.35 4.58 -0.32
N PHE A 60 4.97 4.13 -1.52
CA PHE A 60 3.92 4.75 -2.30
C PHE A 60 2.55 4.10 -2.05
N ILE A 61 1.49 4.90 -1.93
CA ILE A 61 0.11 4.40 -1.90
C ILE A 61 -0.48 4.49 -3.30
N SER A 62 -1.02 3.37 -3.80
CA SER A 62 -1.78 3.34 -5.04
C SER A 62 -3.24 3.02 -4.77
N PRO A 63 -4.20 3.82 -5.29
CA PRO A 63 -5.60 3.44 -5.23
C PRO A 63 -5.83 2.16 -6.04
N LYS A 64 -6.61 1.23 -5.51
CA LYS A 64 -7.18 0.13 -6.30
C LYS A 64 -8.28 0.71 -7.18
N LYS A 65 -8.21 0.43 -8.49
CA LYS A 65 -9.35 0.68 -9.39
C LYS A 65 -10.47 -0.26 -9.00
N ILE A 66 -11.41 0.23 -8.20
CA ILE A 66 -12.67 -0.43 -7.95
C ILE A 66 -13.63 0.16 -8.97
N ASN A 67 -14.22 -0.69 -9.82
CA ASN A 67 -15.34 -0.31 -10.68
C ASN A 67 -16.60 -0.09 -9.84
N LYS A 68 -16.57 0.87 -8.90
CA LYS A 68 -17.75 1.34 -8.17
C LYS A 68 -18.04 2.78 -8.59
N CYS A 69 -18.53 2.91 -9.82
CA CYS A 69 -19.57 3.87 -10.12
C CYS A 69 -20.86 3.41 -9.42
N LEU A 70 -20.97 3.63 -8.11
CA LEU A 70 -22.26 3.65 -7.42
C LEU A 70 -22.17 4.76 -6.38
N ILE A 71 -22.29 5.98 -6.86
CA ILE A 71 -22.87 7.07 -6.08
C ILE A 71 -24.32 6.65 -5.85
N HIS A 72 -24.59 6.01 -4.71
CA HIS A 72 -25.92 6.03 -4.14
C HIS A 72 -25.85 7.01 -2.98
N ASP A 73 -26.12 8.27 -3.28
CA ASP A 73 -26.70 9.20 -2.32
C ASP A 73 -27.95 8.55 -1.73
N LYS A 74 -27.95 8.40 -0.41
CA LYS A 74 -29.16 8.35 0.41
C LYS A 74 -28.96 9.28 1.59
#